data_AF-A0A0D3AJ52-F1
#
_entry.id   AF-A0A0D3AJ52-F1
#
_cell.length_a   1.000
_cell.length_b   1.000
_cell.length_c   1.000
_cell.angle_alpha   90.00
_cell.angle_beta   90.00
_cell.angle_gamma   90.00
#
_symmetry.space_group_name_H-M   'P 1'
#
loop_
_entity.id
_entity.type
_entity.pdbx_description
1 polymer ?
#
loop_
_entity_poly.entity_id
_entity_poly.type
_entity_poly.pdbx_seq_one_letter_code
_entity_poly.pdbx_strand_id
1 'polypeptide(L)'
;MKKLKSCYMQVRRHQQQTSDRRWILPLAIGSICSLFLLLLTTLASSSGQARLIPLSVYGLRSSVFAESKINPLSVSVSVSVSVAPPPPPRLAYLISGSSGDGQMLKRTLMALYHPNNQYVVHLDRESSAEERLDLSAFVANQTLFGRFKNVRMIVKANFVTYRGPTMVANTLHAAAILLREGGDWDWFVNLSASDYPLVTQDDLLHTFSYLPRDLNFIDHTSNIGWKESHRAKPIIIDPGLYMSKKADVFWVSQKRSMPTAFKLFTGSAWMMLSRPFVDYFIWGWDNLPRIVLMYYANFLSSPEGYFHTVICNAKEFTNTTVNSDLHFISWDNPPKQHPHHLTLDDFDRMVDSNAPFARKFRRDEPVLDKIDSELLSRRPGMVTPGGWCIGTRENGSDPCAEIGDTSVIKPGSGAKRVEKLVTYLLSNENFRPRQCG
;
A
#
# COMPACT_ATOMS: atom_id res chain seq x y z
N MET A 1 53.92 13.07 37.75
CA MET A 1 52.76 12.29 37.24
C MET A 1 52.58 12.25 35.71
N LYS A 2 53.48 12.82 34.87
CA LYS A 2 53.36 12.73 33.39
C LYS A 2 53.99 11.47 32.75
N LYS A 3 54.91 10.76 33.43
CA LYS A 3 55.57 9.55 32.88
C LYS A 3 54.74 8.26 32.99
N LEU A 4 53.83 8.13 33.97
CA LEU A 4 52.98 6.93 34.10
C LEU A 4 51.85 6.86 33.04
N LYS A 5 51.28 8.00 32.61
CA LYS A 5 50.22 8.03 31.57
C LYS A 5 50.73 7.61 30.18
N SER A 6 52.01 7.84 29.88
CA SER A 6 52.61 7.46 28.59
C SER A 6 52.77 5.95 28.47
N CYS A 7 53.20 5.27 29.53
CA CYS A 7 53.36 3.81 29.53
C CYS A 7 52.00 3.09 29.40
N TYR A 8 50.96 3.60 30.08
CA TYR A 8 49.62 3.00 30.03
C TYR A 8 48.94 3.11 28.65
N MET A 9 49.18 4.19 27.90
CA MET A 9 48.65 4.33 26.53
C MET A 9 49.39 3.48 25.50
N GLN A 10 50.67 3.20 25.74
CA GLN A 10 51.50 2.40 24.84
C GLN A 10 51.20 0.89 24.94
N VAL A 11 50.91 0.40 26.16
CA VAL A 11 50.44 -0.98 26.38
C VAL A 11 49.03 -1.21 25.80
N ARG A 12 48.11 -0.23 25.92
CA ARG A 12 46.75 -0.33 25.39
C ARG A 12 46.70 -0.33 23.86
N ARG A 13 47.58 0.42 23.19
CA ARG A 13 47.75 0.37 21.72
C ARG A 13 48.31 -0.97 21.24
N HIS A 14 49.24 -1.58 21.99
CA HIS A 14 49.79 -2.87 21.61
C HIS A 14 48.81 -4.04 21.81
N GLN A 15 47.94 -3.98 22.83
CA GLN A 15 46.86 -4.96 23.02
C GLN A 15 45.75 -4.84 21.98
N GLN A 16 45.46 -3.64 21.47
CA GLN A 16 44.42 -3.45 20.45
C GLN A 16 44.87 -3.92 19.06
N GLN A 17 46.15 -3.75 18.72
CA GLN A 17 46.72 -4.19 17.44
C GLN A 17 46.91 -5.72 17.33
N THR A 18 46.95 -6.45 18.45
CA THR A 18 47.04 -7.92 18.49
C THR A 18 45.68 -8.63 18.44
N SER A 19 44.57 -7.89 18.59
CA SER A 19 43.20 -8.42 18.46
C SER A 19 42.67 -8.39 17.03
N ASP A 20 43.10 -7.44 16.20
CA ASP A 20 42.58 -7.23 14.83
C ASP A 20 43.00 -8.28 13.78
N ARG A 21 43.93 -9.19 14.11
CA ARG A 21 44.42 -10.20 13.16
C ARG A 21 43.95 -11.64 13.45
N ARG A 22 43.21 -11.86 14.53
CA ARG A 22 42.78 -13.20 14.96
C ARG A 22 41.72 -13.84 14.05
N TRP A 23 40.98 -13.04 13.28
CA TRP A 23 39.98 -13.53 12.32
C TRP A 23 40.56 -13.91 10.95
N ILE A 24 41.77 -13.46 10.62
CA ILE A 24 42.38 -13.68 9.31
C ILE A 24 42.75 -15.16 9.12
N LEU A 25 43.27 -15.81 10.16
CA LEU A 25 43.63 -17.23 10.12
C LEU A 25 42.41 -18.15 9.92
N PRO A 26 41.32 -18.06 10.71
CA PRO A 26 40.15 -18.91 10.49
C PRO A 26 39.45 -18.61 9.16
N LEU A 27 39.47 -17.36 8.67
CA LEU A 27 38.93 -17.01 7.35
C LEU A 27 39.76 -17.64 6.22
N ALA A 28 41.09 -17.59 6.32
CA ALA A 28 41.99 -18.19 5.34
C ALA A 28 41.86 -19.73 5.33
N ILE A 29 41.80 -20.37 6.50
CA ILE A 29 41.59 -21.81 6.63
C ILE A 29 40.23 -22.21 6.03
N GLY A 30 39.15 -21.47 6.35
CA GLY A 30 37.82 -21.72 5.78
C GLY A 30 37.77 -21.59 4.26
N SER A 31 38.47 -20.58 3.71
CA SER A 31 38.59 -20.39 2.25
C SER A 31 39.38 -21.51 1.59
N ILE A 32 40.48 -21.98 2.20
CA ILE A 32 41.29 -23.09 1.68
C ILE A 32 40.49 -24.40 1.73
N CYS A 33 39.78 -24.68 2.83
CA CYS A 33 38.91 -25.85 2.93
C CYS A 33 37.79 -25.83 1.88
N SER A 34 37.18 -24.67 1.62
CA SER A 34 36.12 -24.54 0.62
C SER A 34 36.64 -24.77 -0.80
N LEU A 35 37.82 -24.23 -1.14
CA LEU A 35 38.47 -24.47 -2.43
C LEU A 35 38.90 -25.93 -2.60
N PHE A 36 39.37 -26.57 -1.53
CA PHE A 36 39.75 -27.99 -1.55
C PHE A 36 38.54 -28.91 -1.74
N LEU A 37 37.41 -28.59 -1.11
CA LEU A 37 36.14 -29.32 -1.31
C LEU A 37 35.60 -29.16 -2.74
N LEU A 38 35.65 -27.95 -3.31
CA LEU A 38 35.32 -27.71 -4.71
C LEU A 38 36.21 -28.53 -5.64
N LEU A 39 37.53 -28.54 -5.41
CA LEU A 39 38.47 -29.31 -6.21
C LEU A 39 38.18 -30.82 -6.12
N LEU A 40 37.88 -31.35 -4.93
CA LEU A 40 37.49 -32.74 -4.72
C LEU A 40 36.21 -33.09 -5.48
N THR A 41 35.20 -32.22 -5.51
CA THR A 41 33.97 -32.48 -6.29
C THR A 41 34.23 -32.51 -7.80
N THR A 42 35.15 -31.68 -8.29
CA THR A 42 35.52 -31.67 -9.72
C THR A 42 36.37 -32.88 -10.13
N LEU A 43 37.22 -33.37 -9.22
CA LEU A 43 38.11 -34.51 -9.49
C LEU A 43 37.38 -35.86 -9.31
N ALA A 44 36.44 -35.95 -8.36
CA ALA A 44 35.63 -37.14 -8.11
C ALA A 44 34.59 -37.39 -9.23
N SER A 45 34.33 -36.42 -10.11
CA SER A 45 33.40 -36.56 -11.23
C SER A 45 34.06 -37.07 -12.53
N SER A 46 35.33 -37.51 -12.49
CA SER A 46 36.09 -37.92 -13.69
C SER A 46 36.01 -39.40 -14.07
N SER A 47 35.13 -40.20 -13.45
CA SER A 47 34.76 -41.53 -13.97
C SER A 47 33.40 -41.46 -14.66
N GLY A 48 33.42 -41.66 -15.98
CA GLY A 48 32.31 -41.41 -16.89
C GLY A 48 31.02 -42.13 -16.52
N GLN A 49 29.96 -41.33 -16.34
CA GLN A 49 28.65 -41.50 -16.94
C GLN A 49 27.93 -40.16 -16.75
N ALA A 50 27.80 -39.40 -17.84
CA ALA A 50 26.97 -38.21 -17.88
C ALA A 50 25.50 -38.62 -17.70
N ARG A 51 25.07 -38.78 -16.45
CA ARG A 51 23.65 -38.77 -16.11
C ARG A 51 23.20 -37.32 -16.18
N LEU A 52 22.76 -36.94 -17.37
CA LEU A 52 21.87 -35.80 -17.55
C LEU A 52 20.71 -35.99 -16.57
N ILE A 53 20.69 -35.18 -15.53
CA ILE A 53 19.51 -35.01 -14.69
C ILE A 53 18.44 -34.49 -15.65
N PRO A 54 17.30 -35.18 -15.85
CA PRO A 54 16.20 -34.58 -16.55
C PRO A 54 15.69 -33.47 -15.62
N LEU A 55 16.08 -32.23 -15.91
CA LEU A 55 15.33 -31.06 -15.48
C LEU A 55 13.94 -31.25 -16.07
N SER A 56 13.02 -31.79 -15.26
CA SER A 56 11.63 -31.86 -15.63
C SER A 56 11.18 -30.43 -15.90
N VAL A 57 10.87 -30.16 -17.15
CA VAL A 57 10.21 -28.94 -17.61
C VAL A 57 8.79 -28.96 -17.03
N TYR A 58 8.67 -28.58 -15.76
CA TYR A 58 7.41 -28.18 -15.16
C TYR A 58 7.51 -26.68 -14.89
N GLY A 59 7.06 -25.91 -15.88
CA GLY A 59 6.62 -24.54 -15.71
C GLY A 59 7.72 -23.50 -15.54
N LEU A 60 8.54 -23.28 -16.58
CA LEU A 60 8.90 -21.89 -16.89
C LEU A 60 7.58 -21.16 -17.19
N ARG A 61 6.92 -20.61 -16.17
CA ARG A 61 6.17 -19.36 -16.36
C ARG A 61 7.25 -18.34 -16.68
N SER A 62 7.52 -18.14 -17.96
CA SER A 62 8.20 -16.94 -18.41
C SER A 62 7.48 -15.78 -17.74
N SER A 63 8.19 -15.01 -16.93
CA SER A 63 7.75 -13.66 -16.60
C SER A 63 7.83 -12.88 -17.90
N VAL A 64 6.79 -13.02 -18.72
CA VAL A 64 6.58 -12.20 -19.90
C VAL A 64 6.60 -10.76 -19.42
N PHE A 65 7.66 -10.08 -19.83
CA PHE A 65 8.07 -8.71 -19.59
C PHE A 65 6.88 -7.79 -19.27
N ALA A 66 6.91 -7.09 -18.13
CA ALA A 66 5.76 -6.36 -17.56
C ALA A 66 5.10 -5.38 -18.54
N GLU A 67 5.87 -4.77 -19.45
CA GLU A 67 5.32 -3.83 -20.43
C GLU A 67 4.63 -4.49 -21.63
N SER A 68 5.04 -5.71 -22.00
CA SER A 68 4.39 -6.44 -23.11
C SER A 68 2.95 -6.86 -22.80
N LYS A 69 2.49 -6.66 -21.55
CA LYS A 69 1.10 -6.80 -21.12
C LYS A 69 0.33 -5.48 -21.09
N ILE A 70 0.99 -4.34 -21.24
CA ILE A 70 0.34 -3.03 -21.39
C ILE A 70 0.05 -2.86 -22.88
N ASN A 71 -0.92 -3.63 -23.39
CA ASN A 71 -1.58 -3.24 -24.62
C ASN A 71 -2.60 -2.15 -24.24
N PRO A 72 -2.47 -0.90 -24.72
CA PRO A 72 -3.55 0.06 -24.60
C PRO A 72 -4.74 -0.55 -25.35
N LEU A 73 -5.73 -1.03 -24.60
CA LEU A 73 -6.99 -1.44 -25.20
C LEU A 73 -7.55 -0.20 -25.89
N SER A 74 -7.58 -0.23 -27.22
CA SER A 74 -8.40 0.69 -27.98
C SER A 74 -9.80 0.61 -27.41
N VAL A 75 -10.28 1.71 -26.84
CA VAL A 75 -11.66 1.83 -26.35
C VAL A 75 -12.58 1.70 -27.56
N SER A 76 -12.89 0.47 -27.90
CA SER A 76 -14.02 0.09 -28.72
C SER A 76 -15.00 -0.56 -27.76
N VAL A 77 -16.02 0.19 -27.37
CA VAL A 77 -17.16 -0.33 -26.63
C VAL A 77 -17.90 -1.26 -27.59
N SER A 78 -17.41 -2.49 -27.75
CA SER A 78 -18.20 -3.57 -28.30
C SER A 78 -18.79 -4.31 -27.11
N VAL A 79 -20.08 -4.04 -26.87
CA VAL A 79 -20.89 -4.80 -25.92
C VAL A 79 -21.04 -6.20 -26.49
N SER A 80 -20.09 -7.09 -26.18
CA SER A 80 -20.32 -8.51 -26.34
C SER A 80 -21.28 -8.91 -25.23
N VAL A 81 -22.48 -9.37 -25.62
CA VAL A 81 -23.49 -9.86 -24.70
C VAL A 81 -23.01 -11.22 -24.17
N SER A 82 -22.13 -11.20 -23.16
CA SER A 82 -21.93 -12.36 -22.30
C SER A 82 -23.11 -12.45 -21.36
N VAL A 83 -23.86 -13.55 -21.44
CA VAL A 83 -25.06 -13.82 -20.62
C VAL A 83 -24.74 -13.94 -19.12
N ALA A 84 -23.46 -14.10 -18.75
CA ALA A 84 -22.99 -14.09 -17.38
C ALA A 84 -22.48 -12.69 -16.96
N PRO A 85 -22.79 -12.23 -15.74
CA PRO A 85 -22.19 -10.99 -15.20
C PRO A 85 -20.66 -11.10 -15.17
N PRO A 86 -19.93 -9.99 -15.38
CA PRO A 86 -18.48 -9.99 -15.34
C PRO A 86 -17.99 -10.52 -13.99
N PRO A 87 -16.91 -11.33 -13.96
CA PRO A 87 -16.38 -11.86 -12.71
C PRO A 87 -15.95 -10.69 -11.82
N PRO A 88 -16.20 -10.78 -10.50
CA PRO A 88 -15.90 -9.68 -9.63
C PRO A 88 -14.40 -9.40 -9.56
N PRO A 89 -14.02 -8.13 -9.38
CA PRO A 89 -12.63 -7.78 -9.23
C PRO A 89 -12.10 -8.23 -7.86
N ARG A 90 -10.80 -8.11 -7.68
CA ARG A 90 -10.11 -8.40 -6.43
C ARG A 90 -9.33 -7.15 -6.01
N LEU A 91 -9.57 -6.70 -4.78
CA LEU A 91 -8.96 -5.49 -4.25
C LEU A 91 -7.78 -5.84 -3.37
N ALA A 92 -6.73 -5.02 -3.42
CA ALA A 92 -5.52 -5.16 -2.64
C ALA A 92 -5.36 -3.94 -1.73
N TYR A 93 -5.46 -4.13 -0.42
CA TYR A 93 -5.45 -3.05 0.56
C TYR A 93 -4.11 -2.93 1.27
N LEU A 94 -3.59 -1.71 1.38
CA LEU A 94 -2.68 -1.32 2.47
C LEU A 94 -3.52 -0.64 3.56
N ILE A 95 -3.47 -1.15 4.79
CA ILE A 95 -4.05 -0.47 5.97
C ILE A 95 -2.91 -0.17 6.94
N SER A 96 -2.64 1.12 7.16
CA SER A 96 -1.48 1.57 7.93
C SER A 96 -1.86 2.39 9.17
N GLY A 97 -1.10 2.24 10.26
CA GLY A 97 -1.30 3.00 11.49
C GLY A 97 0.03 3.34 12.16
N SER A 98 -0.06 4.16 13.20
CA SER A 98 1.03 4.59 14.07
C SER A 98 0.66 4.26 15.53
N SER A 99 1.50 4.70 16.48
CA SER A 99 1.28 4.53 17.92
C SER A 99 -0.17 4.75 18.36
N GLY A 100 -0.75 3.72 18.97
CA GLY A 100 -2.11 3.73 19.51
C GLY A 100 -3.22 3.44 18.49
N ASP A 101 -2.90 3.18 17.23
CA ASP A 101 -3.88 2.89 16.19
C ASP A 101 -4.24 1.40 16.07
N GLY A 102 -3.60 0.51 16.83
CA GLY A 102 -3.72 -0.94 16.66
C GLY A 102 -5.15 -1.47 16.68
N GLN A 103 -6.00 -1.00 17.61
CA GLN A 103 -7.41 -1.41 17.69
C GLN A 103 -8.23 -0.91 16.50
N MET A 104 -8.01 0.34 16.11
CA MET A 104 -8.73 0.92 14.96
C MET A 104 -8.30 0.24 13.66
N LEU A 105 -7.02 -0.10 13.52
CA LEU A 105 -6.52 -0.87 12.38
C LEU A 105 -7.21 -2.25 12.29
N LYS A 106 -7.32 -2.97 13.42
CA LYS A 106 -8.06 -4.26 13.48
C LYS A 106 -9.53 -4.06 13.09
N ARG A 107 -10.18 -3.03 13.61
CA ARG A 107 -11.58 -2.70 13.31
C ARG A 107 -11.78 -2.44 11.82
N THR A 108 -10.94 -1.60 11.21
CA THR A 108 -10.99 -1.27 9.78
C THR A 108 -10.69 -2.50 8.91
N LEU A 109 -9.70 -3.32 9.27
CA LEU A 109 -9.41 -4.58 8.55
C LEU A 109 -10.63 -5.51 8.56
N MET A 110 -11.29 -5.71 9.70
CA MET A 110 -12.50 -6.54 9.79
C MET A 110 -13.66 -5.94 8.99
N ALA A 111 -13.78 -4.61 8.91
CA ALA A 111 -14.83 -3.93 8.14
C ALA A 111 -14.65 -4.11 6.63
N LEU A 112 -13.39 -4.18 6.19
CA LEU A 112 -13.00 -4.32 4.79
C LEU A 112 -12.82 -5.77 4.36
N TYR A 113 -12.89 -6.75 5.27
CA TYR A 113 -12.51 -8.13 4.97
C TYR A 113 -13.47 -8.79 3.97
N HIS A 114 -12.90 -9.40 2.94
CA HIS A 114 -13.57 -10.25 1.96
C HIS A 114 -12.58 -11.31 1.48
N PRO A 115 -12.98 -12.58 1.31
CA PRO A 115 -12.08 -13.69 0.97
C PRO A 115 -11.37 -13.52 -0.38
N ASN A 116 -11.98 -12.83 -1.35
CA ASN A 116 -11.37 -12.61 -2.66
C ASN A 116 -10.26 -11.54 -2.65
N ASN A 117 -10.25 -10.65 -1.66
CA ASN A 117 -9.34 -9.50 -1.61
C ASN A 117 -8.00 -9.88 -0.93
N GLN A 118 -7.02 -8.98 -1.01
CA GLN A 118 -5.69 -9.10 -0.42
C GLN A 118 -5.43 -7.94 0.53
N TYR A 119 -4.72 -8.20 1.63
CA TYR A 119 -4.50 -7.20 2.67
C TYR A 119 -3.04 -7.22 3.15
N VAL A 120 -2.46 -6.03 3.23
CA VAL A 120 -1.21 -5.76 3.93
C VAL A 120 -1.51 -4.77 5.05
N VAL A 121 -1.19 -5.14 6.28
CA VAL A 121 -1.30 -4.27 7.45
C VAL A 121 0.06 -3.85 7.96
N HIS A 122 0.18 -2.60 8.42
CA HIS A 122 1.42 -2.05 8.94
C HIS A 122 1.16 -1.11 10.12
N LEU A 123 1.77 -1.41 11.26
CA LEU A 123 1.96 -0.44 12.35
C LEU A 123 3.41 0.03 12.32
N ASP A 124 3.59 1.35 12.29
CA ASP A 124 4.90 1.95 12.21
C ASP A 124 5.73 1.76 13.49
N ARG A 125 7.00 2.11 13.42
CA ARG A 125 7.96 1.90 14.52
C ARG A 125 7.74 2.80 15.73
N GLU A 126 6.88 3.83 15.64
CA GLU A 126 6.46 4.60 16.82
C GLU A 126 5.49 3.81 17.71
N SER A 127 4.78 2.84 17.12
CA SER A 127 3.96 1.89 17.86
C SER A 127 4.81 0.98 18.73
N SER A 128 4.35 0.73 19.95
CA SER A 128 5.11 -0.07 20.91
C SER A 128 5.33 -1.51 20.41
N ALA A 129 6.30 -2.21 20.99
CA ALA A 129 6.52 -3.62 20.63
C ALA A 129 5.30 -4.47 20.96
N GLU A 130 4.66 -4.19 22.09
CA GLU A 130 3.46 -4.86 22.58
C GLU A 130 2.29 -4.65 21.61
N GLU A 131 2.05 -3.42 21.16
CA GLU A 131 0.98 -3.11 20.21
C GLU A 131 1.19 -3.81 18.85
N ARG A 132 2.44 -3.84 18.35
CA ARG A 132 2.77 -4.55 17.11
C ARG A 132 2.65 -6.07 17.27
N LEU A 133 3.04 -6.63 18.41
CA LEU A 133 2.87 -8.05 18.72
C LEU A 133 1.39 -8.42 18.83
N ASP A 134 0.57 -7.57 19.44
CA ASP A 134 -0.88 -7.73 19.53
C ASP A 134 -1.55 -7.75 18.15
N LEU A 135 -1.15 -6.85 17.23
CA LEU A 135 -1.63 -6.91 15.84
C LEU A 135 -1.16 -8.20 15.13
N SER A 136 0.10 -8.58 15.32
CA SER A 136 0.65 -9.82 14.71
C SER A 136 -0.09 -11.06 15.20
N ALA A 137 -0.37 -11.15 16.51
CA ALA A 137 -1.11 -12.25 17.11
C ALA A 137 -2.55 -12.29 16.62
N PHE A 138 -3.21 -11.13 16.50
CA PHE A 138 -4.55 -11.03 15.93
C PHE A 138 -4.60 -11.57 14.49
N VAL A 139 -3.66 -11.16 13.63
CA VAL A 139 -3.61 -11.63 12.25
C VAL A 139 -3.37 -13.14 12.17
N ALA A 140 -2.50 -13.68 13.03
CA ALA A 140 -2.17 -15.10 13.06
C ALA A 140 -3.31 -15.99 13.60
N ASN A 141 -4.07 -15.49 14.58
CA ASN A 141 -5.09 -16.28 15.29
C ASN A 141 -6.49 -16.16 14.68
N GLN A 142 -6.72 -15.19 13.79
CA GLN A 142 -8.02 -15.03 13.15
C GLN A 142 -8.30 -16.16 12.14
N THR A 143 -9.38 -16.91 12.36
CA THR A 143 -9.70 -18.14 11.62
C THR A 143 -9.88 -17.88 10.12
N LEU A 144 -10.59 -16.81 9.75
CA LEU A 144 -10.80 -16.44 8.35
C LEU A 144 -9.47 -16.15 7.63
N PHE A 145 -8.57 -15.42 8.30
CA PHE A 145 -7.29 -15.02 7.73
C PHE A 145 -6.39 -16.25 7.53
N GLY A 146 -6.39 -17.19 8.49
CA GLY A 146 -5.68 -18.47 8.35
C GLY A 146 -6.24 -19.37 7.24
N ARG A 147 -7.57 -19.37 7.05
CA ARG A 147 -8.25 -20.16 6.01
C ARG A 147 -7.95 -19.65 4.60
N PHE A 148 -8.07 -18.34 4.37
CA PHE A 148 -7.89 -17.74 3.04
C PHE A 148 -6.47 -17.24 2.77
N LYS A 149 -5.63 -17.11 3.79
CA LYS A 149 -4.22 -16.70 3.71
C LYS A 149 -4.01 -15.40 2.93
N ASN A 150 -4.96 -14.47 3.06
CA ASN A 150 -5.03 -13.24 2.28
C ASN A 150 -4.72 -11.96 3.09
N VAL A 151 -4.33 -12.09 4.36
CA VAL A 151 -3.91 -10.99 5.22
C VAL A 151 -2.46 -11.18 5.66
N ARG A 152 -1.64 -10.13 5.51
CA ARG A 152 -0.21 -10.13 5.88
C ARG A 152 0.12 -8.90 6.71
N MET A 153 0.96 -9.05 7.74
CA MET A 153 1.50 -7.93 8.48
C MET A 153 2.96 -7.66 8.06
N ILE A 154 3.30 -6.40 7.84
CA ILE A 154 4.69 -5.97 7.74
C ILE A 154 5.29 -5.96 9.15
N VAL A 155 6.02 -7.03 9.49
CA VAL A 155 6.64 -7.20 10.82
C VAL A 155 7.85 -6.30 11.05
N LYS A 156 8.63 -6.00 9.99
CA LYS A 156 9.76 -5.08 10.05
C LYS A 156 9.25 -3.63 9.95
N ALA A 157 8.80 -3.10 11.08
CA ALA A 157 8.28 -1.75 11.17
C ALA A 157 9.38 -0.70 10.93
N ASN A 158 9.05 0.34 10.15
CA ASN A 158 9.88 1.53 9.93
C ASN A 158 9.18 2.75 10.51
N PHE A 159 9.90 3.85 10.75
CA PHE A 159 9.25 5.12 11.09
C PHE A 159 8.56 5.68 9.85
N VAL A 160 7.32 6.14 10.02
CA VAL A 160 6.53 6.76 8.94
C VAL A 160 6.19 8.19 9.33
N THR A 161 6.75 9.13 8.58
CA THR A 161 6.49 10.57 8.72
C THR A 161 5.42 10.97 7.70
N TYR A 162 4.26 11.43 8.16
CA TYR A 162 3.10 11.74 7.30
C TYR A 162 3.43 12.71 6.15
N ARG A 163 4.23 13.75 6.43
CA ARG A 163 4.66 14.74 5.43
C ARG A 163 5.96 14.37 4.73
N GLY A 164 6.55 13.22 5.07
CA GLY A 164 7.86 12.81 4.59
C GLY A 164 7.81 11.74 3.49
N PRO A 165 8.94 11.48 2.84
CA PRO A 165 9.11 10.38 1.87
C PRO A 165 8.93 8.99 2.48
N THR A 166 9.09 8.81 3.80
CA THR A 166 8.93 7.50 4.45
C THR A 166 7.52 6.92 4.30
N MET A 167 6.47 7.75 4.21
CA MET A 167 5.11 7.30 3.89
C MET A 167 4.96 6.81 2.44
N VAL A 168 5.67 7.44 1.49
CA VAL A 168 5.76 6.95 0.10
C VAL A 168 6.46 5.59 0.08
N ALA A 169 7.60 5.46 0.76
CA ALA A 169 8.34 4.22 0.86
C ALA A 169 7.50 3.08 1.48
N ASN A 170 6.69 3.37 2.50
CA ASN A 170 5.77 2.39 3.08
C ASN A 170 4.71 1.92 2.07
N THR A 171 4.14 2.85 1.31
CA THR A 171 3.14 2.55 0.26
C THR A 171 3.75 1.70 -0.86
N LEU A 172 4.94 2.07 -1.34
CA LEU A 172 5.71 1.30 -2.32
C LEU A 172 6.04 -0.12 -1.82
N HIS A 173 6.42 -0.26 -0.55
CA HIS A 173 6.75 -1.55 0.04
C HIS A 173 5.53 -2.48 0.12
N ALA A 174 4.36 -1.96 0.54
CA ALA A 174 3.13 -2.73 0.57
C ALA A 174 2.68 -3.16 -0.84
N ALA A 175 2.76 -2.24 -1.82
CA ALA A 175 2.48 -2.53 -3.22
C ALA A 175 3.40 -3.65 -3.75
N ALA A 176 4.70 -3.58 -3.46
CA ALA A 176 5.66 -4.62 -3.86
C ALA A 176 5.34 -5.99 -3.23
N ILE A 177 4.95 -6.04 -1.96
CA ILE A 177 4.50 -7.28 -1.30
C ILE A 177 3.27 -7.84 -2.00
N LEU A 178 2.27 -7.00 -2.31
CA LEU A 178 1.03 -7.41 -2.97
C LEU A 178 1.25 -7.88 -4.41
N LEU A 179 2.18 -7.28 -5.16
CA LEU A 179 2.57 -7.76 -6.48
C LEU A 179 3.28 -9.11 -6.42
N ARG A 180 4.15 -9.29 -5.42
CA ARG A 180 4.96 -10.52 -5.29
C ARG A 180 4.14 -11.71 -4.76
N GLU A 181 3.30 -11.46 -3.76
CA GLU A 181 2.67 -12.53 -2.95
C GLU A 181 1.14 -12.46 -2.95
N GLY A 182 0.53 -11.35 -3.36
CA GLY A 182 -0.93 -11.16 -3.37
C GLY A 182 -1.66 -11.93 -4.47
N GLY A 183 -0.95 -12.59 -5.38
CA GLY A 183 -1.56 -13.27 -6.52
C GLY A 183 -2.18 -12.29 -7.51
N ASP A 184 -3.37 -12.61 -8.02
CA ASP A 184 -4.09 -11.77 -8.97
C ASP A 184 -5.08 -10.85 -8.27
N TRP A 185 -4.89 -9.56 -8.47
CA TRP A 185 -5.76 -8.47 -8.02
C TRP A 185 -5.82 -7.37 -9.09
N ASP A 186 -6.81 -6.48 -8.99
CA ASP A 186 -7.14 -5.51 -10.03
C ASP A 186 -6.83 -4.07 -9.61
N TRP A 187 -7.11 -3.74 -8.34
CA TRP A 187 -6.84 -2.40 -7.79
C TRP A 187 -6.15 -2.47 -6.43
N PHE A 188 -5.20 -1.57 -6.25
CA PHE A 188 -4.53 -1.29 -4.98
C PHE A 188 -5.16 -0.06 -4.31
N VAL A 189 -5.53 -0.18 -3.03
CA VAL A 189 -6.12 0.90 -2.24
C VAL A 189 -5.27 1.11 -0.99
N ASN A 190 -4.81 2.34 -0.76
CA ASN A 190 -4.13 2.68 0.48
C ASN A 190 -5.09 3.37 1.45
N LEU A 191 -5.07 2.94 2.71
CA LEU A 191 -5.87 3.46 3.81
C LEU A 191 -5.01 3.58 5.08
N SER A 192 -5.44 4.44 5.99
CA SER A 192 -4.92 4.50 7.35
C SER A 192 -5.92 3.96 8.36
N ALA A 193 -5.47 3.83 9.61
CA ALA A 193 -6.35 3.56 10.74
C ALA A 193 -7.38 4.68 10.97
N SER A 194 -7.23 5.88 10.39
CA SER A 194 -8.26 6.92 10.51
C SER A 194 -9.29 6.91 9.37
N ASP A 195 -9.21 5.96 8.44
CA ASP A 195 -10.15 5.76 7.34
C ASP A 195 -11.15 4.64 7.68
N TYR A 196 -12.35 4.74 7.11
CA TYR A 196 -13.39 3.73 7.30
C TYR A 196 -14.27 3.56 6.05
N PRO A 197 -14.71 2.33 5.72
CA PRO A 197 -15.64 2.11 4.61
C PRO A 197 -17.05 2.62 4.94
N LEU A 198 -17.71 3.21 3.95
CA LEU A 198 -19.12 3.61 3.98
C LEU A 198 -20.02 2.63 3.22
N VAL A 199 -19.46 1.59 2.61
CA VAL A 199 -20.17 0.56 1.83
C VAL A 199 -19.58 -0.81 2.11
N THR A 200 -20.35 -1.87 1.86
CA THR A 200 -19.83 -3.23 1.99
C THR A 200 -18.83 -3.56 0.88
N GLN A 201 -18.03 -4.61 1.07
CA GLN A 201 -17.15 -5.08 0.01
C GLN A 201 -17.95 -5.56 -1.20
N ASP A 202 -19.08 -6.24 -0.98
CA ASP A 202 -19.98 -6.67 -2.04
C ASP A 202 -20.52 -5.51 -2.87
N ASP A 203 -20.87 -4.39 -2.23
CA ASP A 203 -21.29 -3.17 -2.93
C ASP A 203 -20.20 -2.64 -3.87
N LEU A 204 -18.98 -2.56 -3.35
CA LEU A 204 -17.84 -2.03 -4.07
C LEU A 204 -17.44 -2.96 -5.22
N LEU A 205 -17.32 -4.26 -4.95
CA LEU A 205 -16.99 -5.30 -5.93
C LEU A 205 -18.05 -5.38 -7.03
N HIS A 206 -19.34 -5.33 -6.69
CA HIS A 206 -20.41 -5.29 -7.68
C HIS A 206 -20.24 -4.10 -8.64
N THR A 207 -20.11 -2.89 -8.09
CA THR A 207 -20.01 -1.68 -8.91
C THR A 207 -18.76 -1.69 -9.79
N PHE A 208 -17.62 -2.12 -9.25
CA PHE A 208 -16.35 -2.16 -9.96
C PHE A 208 -16.26 -3.31 -10.99
N SER A 209 -17.16 -4.29 -10.93
CA SER A 209 -17.23 -5.36 -11.95
C SER A 209 -17.57 -4.82 -13.35
N TYR A 210 -18.20 -3.65 -13.42
CA TYR A 210 -18.62 -2.99 -14.66
C TYR A 210 -17.64 -1.91 -15.15
N LEU A 211 -16.51 -1.72 -14.45
CA LEU A 211 -15.54 -0.69 -14.78
C LEU A 211 -14.33 -1.25 -15.54
N PRO A 212 -13.73 -0.47 -16.47
CA PRO A 212 -12.43 -0.81 -17.02
C PRO A 212 -11.39 -0.93 -15.91
N ARG A 213 -10.69 -2.07 -15.86
CA ARG A 213 -9.75 -2.44 -14.78
C ARG A 213 -8.44 -1.65 -14.79
N ASP A 214 -8.21 -0.84 -15.82
CA ASP A 214 -7.05 0.02 -16.00
C ASP A 214 -7.23 1.41 -15.39
N LEU A 215 -8.46 1.79 -14.98
CA LEU A 215 -8.75 3.08 -14.37
C LEU A 215 -8.02 3.28 -13.03
N ASN A 216 -7.48 4.50 -12.85
CA ASN A 216 -6.79 4.96 -11.66
C ASN A 216 -7.57 6.11 -11.01
N PHE A 217 -8.15 5.86 -9.84
CA PHE A 217 -8.82 6.90 -9.04
C PHE A 217 -7.77 7.63 -8.20
N ILE A 218 -7.37 8.80 -8.69
CA ILE A 218 -6.34 9.64 -8.12
C ILE A 218 -6.72 11.10 -8.33
N ASP A 219 -7.13 11.78 -7.25
CA ASP A 219 -7.35 13.23 -7.26
C ASP A 219 -6.04 13.94 -7.61
N HIS A 220 -6.04 14.83 -8.60
CA HIS A 220 -4.81 15.48 -9.06
C HIS A 220 -5.06 16.86 -9.67
N THR A 221 -4.04 17.72 -9.53
CA THR A 221 -3.94 19.00 -10.23
C THR A 221 -2.48 19.34 -10.53
N SER A 222 -2.26 19.99 -11.67
CA SER A 222 -0.97 20.60 -11.99
C SER A 222 -0.84 22.05 -11.50
N ASN A 223 -1.94 22.66 -11.04
CA ASN A 223 -1.91 23.99 -10.45
C ASN A 223 -1.43 23.88 -8.99
N ILE A 224 -0.11 23.87 -8.80
CA ILE A 224 0.50 23.71 -7.48
C ILE A 224 0.51 25.02 -6.67
N GLY A 225 0.34 26.19 -7.30
CA GLY A 225 0.20 27.49 -6.63
C GLY A 225 1.23 27.75 -5.51
N TRP A 226 0.75 28.10 -4.32
CA TRP A 226 1.59 28.36 -3.14
C TRP A 226 2.45 27.15 -2.71
N LYS A 227 2.06 25.91 -3.08
CA LYS A 227 2.83 24.70 -2.79
C LYS A 227 4.19 24.71 -3.50
N GLU A 228 4.35 25.45 -4.59
CA GLU A 228 5.64 25.63 -5.25
C GLU A 228 6.69 26.20 -4.28
N SER A 229 6.37 27.32 -3.63
CA SER A 229 7.28 28.04 -2.74
C SER A 229 7.40 27.41 -1.34
N HIS A 230 6.37 26.69 -0.89
CA HIS A 230 6.30 26.11 0.45
C HIS A 230 6.63 24.62 0.53
N ARG A 231 6.53 23.88 -0.58
CA ARG A 231 6.74 22.42 -0.61
C ARG A 231 7.77 21.96 -1.63
N ALA A 232 7.73 22.49 -2.86
CA ALA A 232 8.59 22.02 -3.95
C ALA A 232 10.03 22.58 -3.89
N LYS A 233 10.16 23.89 -3.73
CA LYS A 233 11.46 24.58 -3.64
C LYS A 233 12.18 24.32 -2.31
N PRO A 234 11.51 24.30 -1.14
CA PRO A 234 12.17 23.92 0.10
C PRO A 234 12.67 22.48 0.06
N ILE A 235 13.77 22.22 0.76
CA ILE A 235 14.37 20.90 0.90
C ILE A 235 14.14 20.45 2.34
N ILE A 236 13.58 19.25 2.50
CA ILE A 236 13.41 18.63 3.80
C ILE A 236 14.27 17.37 3.93
N ILE A 237 14.63 17.02 5.15
CA ILE A 237 15.23 15.74 5.50
C ILE A 237 14.25 15.03 6.43
N ASP A 238 13.97 13.76 6.15
CA ASP A 238 13.09 12.92 6.98
C ASP A 238 13.92 12.18 8.04
N PRO A 239 13.80 12.53 9.34
CA PRO A 239 14.55 11.87 10.40
C PRO A 239 14.22 10.40 10.55
N GLY A 240 13.05 9.95 10.09
CA GLY A 240 12.63 8.55 10.12
C GLY A 240 13.57 7.61 9.35
N LEU A 241 14.46 8.16 8.50
CA LEU A 241 15.45 7.39 7.74
C LEU A 241 16.74 7.09 8.51
N TYR A 242 17.08 7.84 9.57
CA TYR A 242 18.37 7.68 10.27
C TYR A 242 18.32 7.82 11.79
N MET A 243 17.20 8.31 12.35
CA MET A 243 17.03 8.44 13.80
C MET A 243 16.31 7.22 14.40
N SER A 244 16.53 7.01 15.70
CA SER A 244 15.91 5.91 16.47
C SER A 244 14.59 6.28 17.14
N LYS A 245 14.15 7.54 17.01
CA LYS A 245 12.87 8.06 17.52
C LYS A 245 12.15 8.82 16.41
N LYS A 246 10.82 8.78 16.38
CA LYS A 246 10.03 9.56 15.43
C LYS A 246 10.19 11.05 15.72
N ALA A 247 10.37 11.81 14.65
CA ALA A 247 10.40 13.25 14.67
C ALA A 247 9.76 13.77 13.38
N ASP A 248 9.31 15.02 13.41
CA ASP A 248 8.85 15.70 12.21
C ASP A 248 10.03 16.04 11.29
N VAL A 249 9.73 16.41 10.03
CA VAL A 249 10.76 16.70 9.03
C VAL A 249 11.65 17.88 9.44
N PHE A 250 12.93 17.80 9.09
CA PHE A 250 13.88 18.90 9.27
C PHE A 250 13.98 19.73 8.00
N TRP A 251 14.01 21.05 8.19
CA TRP A 251 14.16 22.01 7.10
C TRP A 251 15.64 22.29 6.83
N VAL A 252 16.01 22.25 5.56
CA VAL A 252 17.32 22.70 5.10
C VAL A 252 17.21 24.18 4.71
N SER A 253 18.25 24.97 5.00
CA SER A 253 18.23 26.41 4.72
C SER A 253 18.28 26.73 3.22
N GLN A 254 18.97 25.90 2.44
CA GLN A 254 19.01 26.00 0.99
C GLN A 254 17.71 25.51 0.35
N LYS A 255 17.33 26.17 -0.74
CA LYS A 255 16.20 25.79 -1.60
C LYS A 255 16.74 25.32 -2.95
N ARG A 256 15.94 24.53 -3.65
CA ARG A 256 16.20 24.08 -5.04
C ARG A 256 15.32 24.82 -6.04
N SER A 257 15.70 24.78 -7.31
CA SER A 257 14.82 25.12 -8.43
C SER A 257 13.77 24.03 -8.68
N MET A 258 12.79 24.37 -9.50
CA MET A 258 11.80 23.40 -9.99
C MET A 258 12.46 22.38 -10.93
N PRO A 259 11.96 21.13 -10.97
CA PRO A 259 12.51 20.12 -11.87
C PRO A 259 12.20 20.50 -13.31
N THR A 260 13.16 20.28 -14.21
CA THR A 260 12.99 20.47 -15.66
C THR A 260 12.72 19.16 -16.39
N ALA A 261 12.97 18.01 -15.73
CA ALA A 261 12.82 16.69 -16.31
C ALA A 261 11.37 16.16 -16.33
N PHE A 262 10.48 16.74 -15.52
CA PHE A 262 9.07 16.35 -15.40
C PHE A 262 8.25 17.49 -14.80
N LYS A 263 6.93 17.46 -15.04
CA LYS A 263 5.98 18.43 -14.48
C LYS A 263 5.46 17.93 -13.14
N LEU A 264 5.43 18.79 -12.12
CA LEU A 264 4.88 18.40 -10.81
C LEU A 264 3.36 18.37 -10.82
N PHE A 265 2.80 17.36 -10.16
CA PHE A 265 1.39 17.24 -9.84
C PHE A 265 1.22 17.04 -8.33
N THR A 266 0.05 17.43 -7.83
CA THR A 266 -0.33 17.26 -6.42
C THR A 266 -1.79 16.85 -6.31
N GLY A 267 -2.14 16.18 -5.21
CA GLY A 267 -3.50 15.74 -4.94
C GLY A 267 -3.63 15.12 -3.55
N SER A 268 -4.65 14.27 -3.39
CA SER A 268 -4.88 13.50 -2.17
C SER A 268 -3.80 12.42 -1.95
N ALA A 269 -3.43 12.15 -0.71
CA ALA A 269 -2.54 11.02 -0.40
C ALA A 269 -3.25 9.65 -0.52
N TRP A 270 -4.57 9.63 -0.70
CA TRP A 270 -5.42 8.43 -0.75
C TRP A 270 -5.83 8.18 -2.18
N MET A 271 -5.71 6.93 -2.62
CA MET A 271 -5.86 6.56 -4.02
C MET A 271 -6.40 5.14 -4.15
N MET A 272 -6.98 4.85 -5.31
CA MET A 272 -7.27 3.50 -5.77
C MET A 272 -6.66 3.31 -7.16
N LEU A 273 -5.54 2.60 -7.21
CA LEU A 273 -4.65 2.51 -8.37
C LEU A 273 -4.81 1.17 -9.06
N SER A 274 -4.86 1.16 -10.40
CA SER A 274 -4.95 -0.08 -11.16
C SER A 274 -3.64 -0.88 -11.05
N ARG A 275 -3.74 -2.20 -11.08
CA ARG A 275 -2.56 -3.08 -11.04
C ARG A 275 -1.52 -2.74 -12.13
N PRO A 276 -1.88 -2.43 -13.39
CA PRO A 276 -0.90 -2.00 -14.39
C PRO A 276 -0.07 -0.79 -13.97
N PHE A 277 -0.69 0.22 -13.33
CA PHE A 277 0.05 1.38 -12.85
C PHE A 277 0.96 1.02 -11.66
N VAL A 278 0.52 0.13 -10.78
CA VAL A 278 1.33 -0.38 -9.67
C VAL A 278 2.51 -1.21 -10.16
N ASP A 279 2.31 -2.05 -11.17
CA ASP A 279 3.39 -2.75 -11.86
C ASP A 279 4.38 -1.77 -12.49
N TYR A 280 3.90 -0.69 -13.11
CA TYR A 280 4.77 0.34 -13.71
C TYR A 280 5.69 1.02 -12.69
N PHE A 281 5.16 1.51 -11.56
CA PHE A 281 6.02 2.24 -10.61
C PHE A 281 6.89 1.34 -9.72
N ILE A 282 6.62 0.02 -9.65
CA ILE A 282 7.45 -0.96 -8.92
C ILE A 282 8.46 -1.65 -9.85
N TRP A 283 7.99 -2.19 -10.97
CA TRP A 283 8.77 -3.06 -11.86
C TRP A 283 9.09 -2.45 -13.23
N GLY A 284 8.48 -1.31 -13.58
CA GLY A 284 8.68 -0.67 -14.89
C GLY A 284 10.15 -0.43 -15.22
N TRP A 285 10.50 -0.61 -16.50
CA TRP A 285 11.86 -0.36 -17.00
C TRP A 285 12.12 1.14 -17.23
N ASP A 286 11.06 1.90 -17.51
CA ASP A 286 11.14 3.35 -17.60
C ASP A 286 11.70 3.94 -16.28
N ASN A 287 12.56 4.94 -16.40
CA ASN A 287 13.27 5.50 -15.25
C ASN A 287 12.48 6.58 -14.50
N LEU A 288 11.35 7.06 -15.06
CA LEU A 288 10.52 8.12 -14.49
C LEU A 288 10.13 7.84 -13.03
N PRO A 289 9.59 6.66 -12.64
CA PRO A 289 9.26 6.40 -11.23
C PRO A 289 10.46 6.54 -10.28
N ARG A 290 11.66 6.16 -10.73
CA ARG A 290 12.90 6.23 -9.93
C ARG A 290 13.44 7.66 -9.85
N ILE A 291 13.46 8.39 -10.96
CA ILE A 291 13.85 9.80 -11.01
C ILE A 291 12.94 10.65 -10.12
N VAL A 292 11.62 10.44 -10.24
CA VAL A 292 10.63 11.14 -9.41
C VAL A 292 10.80 10.75 -7.95
N LEU A 293 11.05 9.47 -7.62
CA LEU A 293 11.29 9.04 -6.23
C LEU A 293 12.52 9.74 -5.63
N MET A 294 13.62 9.84 -6.38
CA MET A 294 14.81 10.57 -5.95
C MET A 294 14.50 12.05 -5.66
N TYR A 295 13.69 12.69 -6.49
CA TYR A 295 13.29 14.09 -6.27
C TYR A 295 12.39 14.25 -5.04
N TYR A 296 11.46 13.31 -4.83
CA TYR A 296 10.52 13.30 -3.71
C TYR A 296 11.15 12.86 -2.39
N ALA A 297 12.36 12.28 -2.38
CA ALA A 297 13.10 11.97 -1.16
C ALA A 297 13.35 13.19 -0.25
N ASN A 298 13.31 14.41 -0.80
CA ASN A 298 13.47 15.66 -0.04
C ASN A 298 12.33 16.67 -0.28
N PHE A 299 11.13 16.19 -0.62
CA PHE A 299 9.94 17.02 -0.90
C PHE A 299 8.96 16.99 0.28
N LEU A 300 8.39 18.14 0.67
CA LEU A 300 7.39 18.20 1.75
C LEU A 300 6.02 17.70 1.28
N SER A 301 5.35 16.88 2.08
CA SER A 301 4.09 16.21 1.72
C SER A 301 4.25 15.30 0.49
N SER A 302 5.34 14.53 0.47
CA SER A 302 5.67 13.64 -0.65
C SER A 302 4.54 12.68 -1.10
N PRO A 303 3.74 12.09 -0.20
CA PRO A 303 2.61 11.23 -0.60
C PRO A 303 1.55 11.95 -1.44
N GLU A 304 1.37 13.26 -1.25
CA GLU A 304 0.43 14.10 -2.00
C GLU A 304 0.98 14.53 -3.37
N GLY A 305 2.06 13.93 -3.87
CA GLY A 305 2.68 14.35 -5.13
C GLY A 305 3.45 13.29 -5.90
N TYR A 306 4.07 12.30 -5.24
CA TYR A 306 4.88 11.27 -5.92
C TYR A 306 4.06 10.51 -6.98
N PHE A 307 3.00 9.83 -6.57
CA PHE A 307 2.18 9.00 -7.46
C PHE A 307 1.50 9.82 -8.56
N HIS A 308 0.99 11.01 -8.22
CA HIS A 308 0.40 11.98 -9.14
C HIS A 308 1.39 12.40 -10.24
N THR A 309 2.62 12.72 -9.85
CA THR A 309 3.66 13.15 -10.78
C THR A 309 4.08 11.99 -11.68
N VAL A 310 4.20 10.77 -11.14
CA VAL A 310 4.53 9.59 -11.96
C VAL A 310 3.41 9.32 -12.98
N ILE A 311 2.16 9.21 -12.55
CA ILE A 311 1.06 8.84 -13.46
C ILE A 311 0.80 9.90 -14.53
N CYS A 312 0.87 11.18 -14.17
CA CYS A 312 0.58 12.26 -15.12
C CYS A 312 1.74 12.60 -16.07
N ASN A 313 2.95 12.11 -15.81
CA ASN A 313 4.07 12.23 -16.76
C ASN A 313 4.29 10.95 -17.58
N ALA A 314 3.61 9.84 -17.25
CA ALA A 314 3.65 8.59 -18.00
C ALA A 314 2.54 8.57 -19.07
N LYS A 315 2.94 8.66 -20.34
CA LYS A 315 2.00 8.79 -21.47
C LYS A 315 0.94 7.69 -21.54
N GLU A 316 1.33 6.46 -21.21
CA GLU A 316 0.47 5.27 -21.20
C GLU A 316 -0.74 5.39 -20.26
N PHE A 317 -0.63 6.18 -19.18
CA PHE A 317 -1.67 6.29 -18.16
C PHE A 317 -2.52 7.55 -18.26
N THR A 318 -2.17 8.49 -19.16
CA THR A 318 -2.85 9.79 -19.32
C THR A 318 -4.37 9.66 -19.48
N ASN A 319 -4.84 8.65 -20.22
CA ASN A 319 -6.27 8.41 -20.46
C ASN A 319 -6.96 7.51 -19.43
N THR A 320 -6.26 7.09 -18.38
CA THR A 320 -6.79 6.17 -17.35
C THR A 320 -7.05 6.84 -16.02
N THR A 321 -6.72 8.13 -15.86
CA THR A 321 -6.92 8.83 -14.58
C THR A 321 -8.35 9.32 -14.42
N VAL A 322 -8.93 9.00 -13.26
CA VAL A 322 -10.20 9.50 -12.75
C VAL A 322 -9.87 10.44 -11.59
N ASN A 323 -10.22 11.72 -11.73
CA ASN A 323 -9.85 12.77 -10.78
C ASN A 323 -10.74 12.77 -9.53
N SER A 324 -10.49 11.79 -8.65
CA SER A 324 -11.21 11.54 -7.39
C SER A 324 -10.39 10.59 -6.52
N ASP A 325 -10.34 10.84 -5.22
CA ASP A 325 -9.73 9.92 -4.24
C ASP A 325 -10.73 8.92 -3.64
N LEU A 326 -12.02 9.02 -4.00
CA LEU A 326 -13.12 8.18 -3.50
C LEU A 326 -13.38 8.31 -1.99
N HIS A 327 -12.95 9.41 -1.37
CA HIS A 327 -13.17 9.68 0.04
C HIS A 327 -14.14 10.84 0.27
N PHE A 328 -15.01 10.69 1.25
CA PHE A 328 -15.61 11.83 1.93
C PHE A 328 -14.60 12.42 2.92
N ILE A 329 -14.27 13.69 2.76
CA ILE A 329 -13.37 14.42 3.66
C ILE A 329 -13.99 15.78 3.99
N SER A 330 -14.10 16.08 5.28
CA SER A 330 -14.56 17.39 5.77
C SER A 330 -13.37 18.28 6.11
N TRP A 331 -13.28 19.45 5.49
CA TRP A 331 -12.17 20.41 5.65
C TRP A 331 -12.66 21.76 6.20
N ASP A 332 -11.79 22.45 6.92
CA ASP A 332 -11.94 23.89 7.16
C ASP A 332 -11.95 24.65 5.82
N ASN A 333 -12.53 25.85 5.80
CA ASN A 333 -12.38 26.78 4.68
C ASN A 333 -11.70 28.09 5.16
N PRO A 334 -10.44 28.36 4.76
CA PRO A 334 -9.57 27.54 3.90
C PRO A 334 -9.06 26.26 4.61
N PRO A 335 -8.66 25.21 3.87
CA PRO A 335 -8.20 23.96 4.45
C PRO A 335 -6.96 24.13 5.33
N LYS A 336 -7.01 23.57 6.54
CA LYS A 336 -5.85 23.44 7.44
C LYS A 336 -5.03 22.18 7.12
N GLN A 337 -3.99 21.91 7.91
CA GLN A 337 -3.08 20.77 7.72
C GLN A 337 -3.77 19.40 7.86
N HIS A 338 -4.82 19.30 8.67
CA HIS A 338 -5.56 18.07 8.90
C HIS A 338 -7.06 18.32 8.74
N PRO A 339 -7.81 17.37 8.15
CA PRO A 339 -9.27 17.50 8.03
C PRO A 339 -9.94 17.40 9.41
N HIS A 340 -11.22 17.78 9.47
CA HIS A 340 -12.03 17.61 10.67
C HIS A 340 -12.16 16.13 11.04
N HIS A 341 -12.32 15.88 12.34
CA HIS A 341 -12.71 14.56 12.81
C HIS A 341 -14.21 14.41 12.59
N LEU A 342 -14.59 13.39 11.83
CA LEU A 342 -15.98 13.12 11.50
C LEU A 342 -16.72 12.56 12.72
N THR A 343 -17.92 13.05 12.96
CA THR A 343 -18.77 12.67 14.10
C THR A 343 -20.16 12.25 13.62
N LEU A 344 -21.09 11.98 14.55
CA LEU A 344 -22.49 11.66 14.21
C LEU A 344 -23.16 12.75 13.36
N ASP A 345 -22.79 14.02 13.58
CA ASP A 345 -23.34 15.16 12.84
C ASP A 345 -22.97 15.15 11.35
N ASP A 346 -21.90 14.43 10.98
CA ASP A 346 -21.45 14.29 9.59
C ASP A 346 -22.07 13.08 8.87
N PHE A 347 -22.85 12.24 9.56
CA PHE A 347 -23.31 10.95 9.03
C PHE A 347 -24.10 11.08 7.73
N ASP A 348 -25.09 11.97 7.70
CA ASP A 348 -25.93 12.14 6.51
C ASP A 348 -25.10 12.69 5.34
N ARG A 349 -24.18 13.62 5.60
CA ARG A 349 -23.25 14.14 4.58
C ARG A 349 -22.32 13.05 4.04
N MET A 350 -21.85 12.13 4.89
CA MET A 350 -21.07 10.97 4.45
C MET A 350 -21.89 10.10 3.49
N VAL A 351 -23.14 9.80 3.84
CA VAL A 351 -24.04 9.00 3.00
C VAL A 351 -24.35 9.70 1.68
N ASP A 352 -24.70 10.98 1.72
CA ASP A 352 -25.09 11.78 0.56
C ASP A 352 -23.95 12.03 -0.43
N SER A 353 -22.70 11.97 0.05
CA SER A 353 -21.50 12.09 -0.79
C SER A 353 -21.37 10.96 -1.82
N ASN A 354 -22.03 9.82 -1.58
CA ASN A 354 -21.90 8.58 -2.34
C ASN A 354 -20.49 7.95 -2.34
N ALA A 355 -19.55 8.49 -1.57
CA ALA A 355 -18.20 7.97 -1.48
C ALA A 355 -18.16 6.59 -0.78
N PRO A 356 -17.32 5.65 -1.24
CA PRO A 356 -17.15 4.35 -0.59
C PRO A 356 -16.30 4.41 0.70
N PHE A 357 -15.54 5.49 0.91
CA PHE A 357 -14.69 5.67 2.10
C PHE A 357 -14.88 7.06 2.71
N ALA A 358 -14.53 7.21 3.99
CA ALA A 358 -14.53 8.50 4.67
C ALA A 358 -13.32 8.65 5.61
N ARG A 359 -12.94 9.92 5.84
CA ARG A 359 -11.89 10.29 6.79
C ARG A 359 -12.01 11.73 7.32
N LYS A 360 -11.50 12.04 8.52
CA LYS A 360 -10.79 11.14 9.44
C LYS A 360 -11.61 10.85 10.69
N PHE A 361 -11.56 9.64 11.20
CA PHE A 361 -12.23 9.28 12.45
C PHE A 361 -11.28 9.35 13.64
N ARG A 362 -11.82 9.64 14.83
CA ARG A 362 -11.11 9.34 16.08
C ARG A 362 -11.29 7.86 16.42
N ARG A 363 -10.43 7.37 17.32
CA ARG A 363 -10.61 6.06 17.94
C ARG A 363 -11.93 6.05 18.71
N ASP A 364 -12.67 4.95 18.58
CA ASP A 364 -13.93 4.71 19.30
C ASP A 364 -14.99 5.80 19.12
N GLU A 365 -14.96 6.50 17.99
CA GLU A 365 -15.96 7.51 17.67
C GLU A 365 -17.33 6.85 17.45
N PRO A 366 -18.42 7.30 18.12
CA PRO A 366 -19.74 6.66 18.05
C PRO A 366 -20.32 6.52 16.64
N VAL A 367 -19.93 7.42 15.72
CA VAL A 367 -20.35 7.35 14.32
C VAL A 367 -19.87 6.06 13.63
N LEU A 368 -18.77 5.46 14.08
CA LEU A 368 -18.28 4.19 13.52
C LEU A 368 -19.25 3.04 13.80
N ASP A 369 -19.90 3.04 14.97
CA ASP A 369 -20.91 2.04 15.33
C ASP A 369 -22.21 2.25 14.52
N LYS A 370 -22.56 3.51 14.24
CA LYS A 370 -23.67 3.85 13.33
C LYS A 370 -23.37 3.40 11.90
N ILE A 371 -22.14 3.60 11.39
CA ILE A 371 -21.72 3.10 10.08
C ILE A 371 -21.78 1.56 10.03
N ASP A 372 -21.24 0.89 11.05
CA ASP A 372 -21.25 -0.57 11.12
C ASP A 372 -22.67 -1.13 11.06
N SER A 373 -23.58 -0.58 11.86
CA SER A 373 -24.95 -1.04 11.94
C SER A 373 -25.79 -0.69 10.71
N GLU A 374 -25.77 0.58 10.27
CA GLU A 374 -26.68 1.08 9.23
C GLU A 374 -26.16 0.88 7.80
N LEU A 375 -24.85 0.93 7.58
CA LEU A 375 -24.26 0.85 6.25
C LEU A 375 -23.63 -0.51 5.95
N LEU A 376 -23.00 -1.14 6.95
CA LEU A 376 -22.25 -2.39 6.75
C LEU A 376 -23.01 -3.63 7.21
N SER A 377 -24.13 -3.47 7.94
CA SER A 377 -24.83 -4.57 8.60
C SER A 377 -23.89 -5.45 9.46
N ARG A 378 -22.89 -4.81 10.07
CA ARG A 378 -21.80 -5.42 10.80
C ARG A 378 -22.00 -5.26 12.30
N ARG A 379 -21.68 -6.30 13.07
CA ARG A 379 -21.67 -6.27 14.54
C ARG A 379 -20.25 -6.12 15.08
N PRO A 380 -20.07 -5.63 16.31
CA PRO A 380 -18.76 -5.52 16.94
C PRO A 380 -17.99 -6.85 16.90
N GLY A 381 -16.72 -6.80 16.49
CA GLY A 381 -15.83 -7.96 16.43
C GLY A 381 -16.05 -8.92 15.24
N MET A 382 -17.09 -8.70 14.42
CA MET A 382 -17.37 -9.52 13.24
C MET A 382 -16.86 -8.86 11.96
N VAL A 383 -16.63 -9.68 10.93
CA VAL A 383 -16.39 -9.16 9.57
C VAL A 383 -17.68 -8.60 8.97
N THR A 384 -17.56 -7.71 7.99
CA THR A 384 -18.72 -7.27 7.21
C THR A 384 -19.29 -8.44 6.42
N PRO A 385 -20.57 -8.82 6.62
CA PRO A 385 -21.15 -9.96 5.94
C PRO A 385 -21.37 -9.68 4.44
N GLY A 386 -20.94 -10.61 3.60
CA GLY A 386 -21.17 -10.59 2.14
C GLY A 386 -21.97 -11.81 1.67
N GLY A 387 -22.12 -11.96 0.35
CA GLY A 387 -22.81 -13.09 -0.30
C GLY A 387 -22.17 -14.45 -0.03
N TRP A 388 -20.88 -14.45 0.34
CA TRP A 388 -20.12 -15.63 0.75
C TRP A 388 -20.42 -16.12 2.17
N CYS A 389 -21.15 -15.34 2.97
CA CYS A 389 -21.56 -15.70 4.34
C CYS A 389 -22.96 -16.35 4.31
N ILE A 390 -23.03 -17.68 4.42
CA ILE A 390 -24.28 -18.44 4.26
C ILE A 390 -24.90 -18.88 5.59
N GLY A 391 -24.23 -18.60 6.71
CA GLY A 391 -24.73 -18.96 8.04
C GLY A 391 -25.95 -18.14 8.44
N THR A 392 -26.66 -18.62 9.46
CA THR A 392 -27.82 -17.91 10.00
C THR A 392 -27.42 -16.64 10.74
N ARG A 393 -28.35 -15.69 10.84
CA ARG A 393 -28.22 -14.48 11.69
C ARG A 393 -29.05 -14.59 12.98
N GLU A 394 -29.67 -15.75 13.20
CA GLU A 394 -30.59 -16.00 14.31
C GLU A 394 -29.84 -15.94 15.64
N ASN A 395 -30.47 -15.33 16.65
CA ASN A 395 -29.88 -15.17 17.99
C ASN A 395 -28.49 -14.50 18.01
N GLY A 396 -28.14 -13.79 16.94
CA GLY A 396 -26.85 -13.09 16.83
C GLY A 396 -25.66 -13.96 16.49
N SER A 397 -25.89 -15.13 15.90
CA SER A 397 -24.84 -15.91 15.24
C SER A 397 -24.10 -15.09 14.18
N ASP A 398 -22.81 -15.38 14.01
CA ASP A 398 -22.00 -14.81 12.93
C ASP A 398 -22.35 -15.53 11.60
N PRO A 399 -22.98 -14.84 10.63
CA PRO A 399 -23.32 -15.46 9.35
C PRO A 399 -22.09 -15.89 8.55
N CYS A 400 -20.91 -15.34 8.84
CA CYS A 400 -19.65 -15.67 8.17
C CYS A 400 -18.90 -16.83 8.83
N ALA A 401 -19.47 -17.43 9.89
CA ALA A 401 -18.98 -18.69 10.45
C ALA A 401 -19.15 -19.86 9.46
N GLU A 402 -20.20 -19.81 8.64
CA GLU A 402 -20.41 -20.74 7.53
C GLU A 402 -20.09 -20.06 6.20
N ILE A 403 -19.15 -20.65 5.47
CA ILE A 403 -18.56 -20.08 4.26
C ILE A 403 -19.14 -20.79 3.04
N GLY A 404 -19.81 -20.02 2.18
CA GLY A 404 -20.29 -20.45 0.88
C GLY A 404 -19.30 -20.15 -0.25
N ASP A 405 -19.83 -19.96 -1.46
CA ASP A 405 -19.05 -19.58 -2.63
C ASP A 405 -18.57 -18.13 -2.51
N THR A 406 -17.25 -17.92 -2.57
CA THR A 406 -16.64 -16.60 -2.42
C THR A 406 -16.82 -15.71 -3.65
N SER A 407 -17.29 -16.26 -4.77
CA SER A 407 -17.62 -15.49 -5.97
C SER A 407 -19.02 -14.86 -5.92
N VAL A 408 -19.88 -15.31 -5.01
CA VAL A 408 -21.24 -14.79 -4.85
C VAL A 408 -21.20 -13.44 -4.15
N ILE A 409 -21.71 -12.42 -4.83
CA ILE A 409 -21.83 -11.06 -4.33
C ILE A 409 -23.30 -10.72 -4.14
N LYS A 410 -23.61 -10.10 -3.00
CA LYS A 410 -24.94 -9.61 -2.65
C LYS A 410 -24.91 -8.09 -2.48
N PRO A 411 -25.02 -7.30 -3.57
CA PRO A 411 -25.00 -5.85 -3.47
C PRO A 411 -26.21 -5.33 -2.69
N GLY A 412 -25.99 -4.29 -1.90
CA GLY A 412 -26.99 -3.57 -1.13
C GLY A 412 -27.28 -2.18 -1.69
N SER A 413 -27.74 -1.27 -0.82
CA SER A 413 -27.96 0.14 -1.18
C SER A 413 -26.65 0.89 -1.43
N GLY A 414 -25.54 0.44 -0.83
CA GLY A 414 -24.21 1.01 -1.05
C GLY A 414 -23.78 0.95 -2.51
N ALA A 415 -24.07 -0.16 -3.20
CA ALA A 415 -23.74 -0.33 -4.63
C ALA A 415 -24.36 0.78 -5.49
N LYS A 416 -25.63 1.11 -5.25
CA LYS A 416 -26.34 2.18 -5.98
C LYS A 416 -25.73 3.56 -5.74
N ARG A 417 -25.23 3.82 -4.52
CA ARG A 417 -24.53 5.08 -4.21
C ARG A 417 -23.21 5.14 -4.98
N VAL A 418 -22.38 4.10 -4.88
CA VAL A 418 -21.08 4.06 -5.58
C VAL A 418 -21.28 4.14 -7.09
N GLU A 419 -22.28 3.46 -7.64
CA GLU A 419 -22.66 3.56 -9.06
C GLU A 419 -22.96 5.00 -9.45
N LYS A 420 -23.81 5.72 -8.69
CA LYS A 420 -24.11 7.13 -8.92
C LYS A 420 -22.84 8.00 -8.94
N LEU A 421 -21.93 7.79 -7.99
CA LEU A 421 -20.65 8.50 -7.95
C LEU A 421 -19.80 8.20 -9.19
N VAL A 422 -19.62 6.93 -9.53
CA VAL A 422 -18.75 6.51 -10.63
C VAL A 422 -19.34 6.95 -11.98
N THR A 423 -20.65 6.84 -12.19
CA THR A 423 -21.31 7.37 -13.40
C THR A 423 -21.08 8.87 -13.55
N TYR A 424 -21.16 9.63 -12.45
CA TYR A 424 -20.85 11.06 -12.48
C TYR A 424 -19.37 11.30 -12.85
N LEU A 425 -18.43 10.61 -12.20
CA LEU A 425 -16.99 10.76 -12.45
C LEU A 425 -16.58 10.37 -13.87
N LEU A 426 -17.24 9.36 -14.45
CA LEU A 426 -16.96 8.85 -15.80
C LEU A 426 -17.80 9.51 -16.90
N SER A 427 -18.63 10.51 -16.56
CA SER A 427 -19.38 11.30 -17.54
C SER A 427 -18.44 12.09 -18.46
N ASN A 428 -18.87 12.37 -19.70
CA ASN A 428 -18.07 13.12 -20.67
C ASN A 428 -17.59 14.49 -20.16
N GLU A 429 -18.40 15.15 -19.31
CA GLU A 429 -18.11 16.46 -18.74
C GLU A 429 -17.05 16.42 -17.62
N ASN A 430 -16.95 15.29 -16.90
CA ASN A 430 -16.08 15.18 -15.73
C ASN A 430 -14.83 14.34 -15.98
N PHE A 431 -14.90 13.32 -16.83
CA PHE A 431 -13.80 12.40 -17.05
C PHE A 431 -12.72 13.03 -17.93
N ARG A 432 -13.02 13.27 -19.23
CA ARG A 432 -12.05 13.72 -20.23
C ARG A 432 -11.36 15.06 -19.89
N PRO A 433 -12.08 16.10 -19.41
CA PRO A 433 -11.44 17.38 -19.12
C PRO A 433 -10.57 17.39 -17.86
N ARG A 434 -10.67 16.35 -17.02
CA ARG A 434 -9.98 16.27 -15.72
C ARG A 434 -8.91 15.18 -15.67
N GLN A 435 -8.57 14.58 -16.81
CA GLN A 435 -7.45 13.63 -16.89
C GLN A 435 -6.11 14.38 -16.81
N CYS A 436 -5.02 13.62 -16.68
CA CYS A 436 -3.68 14.17 -16.75
C CYS A 436 -3.40 14.65 -18.18
N GLY A 437 -3.70 15.92 -18.48
CA GLY A 437 -3.52 16.57 -19.78
C GLY A 437 -3.10 18.02 -19.65
#